data_AF-A0A9X4HSU5-F1
#
_entry.id   AF-A0A9X4HSU5-F1
#
_cell.length_a   1.000
_cell.length_b   1.000
_cell.length_c   1.000
_cell.angle_alpha   90.00
_cell.angle_beta   90.00
_cell.angle_gamma   90.00
#
_symmetry.space_group_name_H-M   'P 1'
#
loop_
_entity.id
_entity.type
_entity.pdbx_description
1 polymer ?
#
loop_
_entity_poly.entity_id
_entity_poly.type
_entity_poly.pdbx_seq_one_letter_code
_entity_poly.pdbx_strand_id
1 'polypeptide(L)'
;MNRQIKDRLKVSLKKIHEWAKEDLLVRGDMLTSYIMTGETIGIACNQIFRVGTNNIGKGLQLAPQHPYGPASLDFVSGITQMLVAEAILIQKLSGTKESSTGDLDGTTHLMLCALATGRLELVEPFHQAIFTGIHNGYGVSDGHNLPIGTTLRYAAFGLTIIGDWLGKPLDLDKHALPRDPAWGQLVAHWREPDPDKLAPILVAACNTHVQRIALTSRELDSGNFEFGSPFEAVYPAEILAILNLRRSLGLPNPSIDHPLMKTPYARLTCPPGMRFEPDELLMRFLAAACKHDPDAVPAGLYEAILQNSAKD
;
A
#
# COMPACT_ATOMS: atom_id res chain seq x y z
N MET A 1 -8.11 20.46 -16.46
CA MET A 1 -8.85 19.58 -15.54
C MET A 1 -10.31 20.03 -15.42
N ASN A 2 -11.26 19.13 -15.71
CA ASN A 2 -12.72 19.38 -15.65
C ASN A 2 -13.15 19.80 -14.22
N ARG A 3 -14.15 20.68 -14.10
CA ARG A 3 -14.71 21.17 -12.83
C ARG A 3 -15.13 20.03 -11.90
N GLN A 4 -15.81 19.02 -12.45
CA GLN A 4 -16.27 17.85 -11.70
C GLN A 4 -15.12 17.04 -11.07
N ILE A 5 -13.95 16.99 -11.72
CA ILE A 5 -12.74 16.32 -11.22
C ILE A 5 -12.17 17.10 -10.02
N LYS A 6 -12.09 18.43 -10.12
CA LYS A 6 -11.64 19.29 -9.00
C LYS A 6 -12.52 19.12 -7.75
N ASP A 7 -13.81 18.91 -7.95
CA ASP A 7 -14.76 18.83 -6.84
C ASP A 7 -14.63 17.53 -6.04
N ARG A 8 -14.31 16.39 -6.66
CA ARG A 8 -14.09 15.10 -5.95
C ARG A 8 -12.94 15.19 -4.94
N LEU A 9 -11.75 15.61 -5.40
CA LEU A 9 -10.59 15.77 -4.52
C LEU A 9 -10.89 16.77 -3.38
N LYS A 10 -11.56 17.89 -3.68
CA LYS A 10 -11.93 18.89 -2.67
C LYS A 10 -12.86 18.33 -1.60
N VAL A 11 -13.80 17.45 -1.95
CA VAL A 11 -14.68 16.79 -0.98
C VAL A 11 -13.87 15.85 -0.09
N SER A 12 -13.00 15.02 -0.66
CA SER A 12 -12.16 14.09 0.12
C SER A 12 -11.18 14.81 1.05
N LEU A 13 -10.58 15.92 0.60
CA LEU A 13 -9.72 16.78 1.43
C LEU A 13 -10.45 17.39 2.64
N LYS A 14 -11.78 17.49 2.63
CA LYS A 14 -12.55 17.92 3.81
C LYS A 14 -12.84 16.76 4.77
N LYS A 15 -12.88 15.53 4.27
CA LYS A 15 -13.19 14.32 5.04
C LYS A 15 -11.95 13.72 5.71
N ILE A 16 -10.77 13.91 5.11
CA ILE A 16 -9.52 13.29 5.58
C ILE A 16 -9.20 13.61 7.05
N HIS A 17 -9.51 14.82 7.53
CA HIS A 17 -9.21 15.19 8.92
C HIS A 17 -10.03 14.39 9.93
N GLU A 18 -11.31 14.15 9.64
CA GLU A 18 -12.15 13.34 10.53
C GLU A 18 -11.78 11.86 10.42
N TRP A 19 -11.56 11.35 9.20
CA TRP A 19 -11.08 9.99 9.00
C TRP A 19 -9.76 9.73 9.75
N ALA A 20 -8.81 10.67 9.69
CA ALA A 20 -7.50 10.52 10.32
C ALA A 20 -7.53 10.59 11.85
N LYS A 21 -8.63 11.06 12.46
CA LYS A 21 -8.86 11.06 13.91
C LYS A 21 -9.57 9.80 14.40
N GLU A 22 -10.16 9.01 13.50
CA GLU A 22 -10.83 7.77 13.88
C GLU A 22 -9.76 6.79 14.40
N ASP A 23 -9.63 6.72 15.72
CA ASP A 23 -8.70 5.82 16.39
C ASP A 23 -9.36 4.43 16.49
N LEU A 24 -8.77 3.44 15.82
CA LEU A 24 -9.22 2.07 15.93
C LEU A 24 -8.82 1.51 17.29
N LEU A 25 -9.76 0.90 18.01
CA LEU A 25 -9.48 0.28 19.30
C LEU A 25 -8.41 -0.83 19.13
N VAL A 26 -7.26 -0.63 19.76
CA VAL A 26 -6.17 -1.61 19.86
C VAL A 26 -6.26 -2.34 21.20
N ARG A 27 -6.40 -3.66 21.15
CA ARG A 27 -6.38 -4.55 22.31
C ARG A 27 -4.94 -4.96 22.62
N GLY A 28 -4.22 -4.09 23.34
CA GLY A 28 -2.80 -4.28 23.67
C GLY A 28 -2.54 -5.53 24.52
N ASP A 29 -3.53 -5.96 25.31
CA ASP A 29 -3.53 -7.21 26.07
C ASP A 29 -3.45 -8.43 25.15
N MET A 30 -4.21 -8.45 24.06
CA MET A 30 -4.20 -9.54 23.08
C MET A 30 -2.86 -9.64 22.35
N LEU A 31 -2.29 -8.49 21.96
CA LEU A 31 -0.97 -8.44 21.33
C LEU A 31 0.13 -8.89 22.31
N THR A 32 0.04 -8.46 23.56
CA THR A 32 0.97 -8.89 24.62
C THR A 32 0.86 -10.37 24.89
N SER A 33 -0.37 -10.94 24.95
CA SER A 33 -0.57 -12.38 25.13
C SER A 33 0.15 -13.14 24.03
N TYR A 34 -0.09 -12.80 22.75
CA TYR A 34 0.57 -13.46 21.64
C TYR A 34 2.11 -13.38 21.72
N ILE A 35 2.66 -12.20 22.03
CA ILE A 35 4.12 -12.01 22.16
C ILE A 35 4.71 -12.93 23.25
N MET A 36 3.97 -13.20 24.32
CA MET A 36 4.44 -13.99 25.45
C MET A 36 4.19 -15.49 25.28
N THR A 37 3.06 -15.89 24.68
CA THR A 37 2.56 -17.27 24.72
C THR A 37 2.41 -17.92 23.35
N GLY A 38 2.29 -17.15 22.27
CA GLY A 38 2.03 -17.66 20.92
C GLY A 38 0.57 -18.06 20.66
N GLU A 39 -0.40 -17.63 21.48
CA GLU A 39 -1.79 -18.12 21.42
C GLU A 39 -2.50 -17.97 20.07
N THR A 40 -2.63 -16.76 19.51
CA THR A 40 -3.40 -16.55 18.28
C THR A 40 -2.81 -15.43 17.43
N ILE A 41 -1.91 -15.80 16.52
CA ILE A 41 -1.24 -14.86 15.61
C ILE A 41 -2.22 -14.05 14.75
N GLY A 42 -3.36 -14.62 14.33
CA GLY A 42 -4.36 -13.88 13.55
C GLY A 42 -4.94 -12.67 14.30
N ILE A 43 -5.21 -12.82 15.59
CA ILE A 43 -5.68 -11.70 16.44
C ILE A 43 -4.55 -10.66 16.58
N ALA A 44 -3.32 -11.10 16.78
CA ALA A 44 -2.16 -10.22 16.88
C ALA A 44 -1.91 -9.44 15.58
N CYS A 45 -2.00 -10.09 14.41
CA CYS A 45 -1.92 -9.44 13.10
C CYS A 45 -3.00 -8.35 12.98
N ASN A 46 -4.25 -8.65 13.37
CA ASN A 46 -5.31 -7.64 13.36
C ASN A 46 -5.00 -6.45 14.28
N GLN A 47 -4.39 -6.68 15.45
CA GLN A 47 -3.98 -5.59 16.32
C GLN A 47 -2.84 -4.76 15.72
N ILE A 48 -1.81 -5.38 15.15
CA ILE A 48 -0.71 -4.66 14.48
C ILE A 48 -1.24 -3.85 13.30
N PHE A 49 -2.15 -4.42 12.51
CA PHE A 49 -2.79 -3.70 11.40
C PHE A 49 -3.53 -2.44 11.89
N ARG A 50 -4.31 -2.55 13.00
CA ARG A 50 -5.01 -1.40 13.60
C ARG A 50 -4.04 -0.32 14.12
N VAL A 51 -2.96 -0.73 14.80
CA VAL A 51 -1.89 0.19 15.21
C VAL A 51 -1.35 0.93 13.98
N GLY A 52 -1.13 0.21 12.89
CA GLY A 52 -0.66 0.79 11.64
C GLY A 52 -1.61 1.81 11.03
N THR A 53 -2.92 1.50 10.99
CA THR A 53 -3.95 2.44 10.55
C THR A 53 -3.97 3.70 11.42
N ASN A 54 -3.86 3.57 12.74
CA ASN A 54 -3.84 4.73 13.65
C ASN A 54 -2.59 5.59 13.42
N ASN A 55 -1.44 4.98 13.14
CA ASN A 55 -0.20 5.69 12.82
C ASN A 55 -0.28 6.41 11.46
N ILE A 56 -0.93 5.81 10.45
CA ILE A 56 -1.27 6.52 9.21
C ILE A 56 -2.14 7.74 9.50
N GLY A 57 -3.16 7.59 10.34
CA GLY A 57 -4.01 8.70 10.79
C GLY A 57 -3.20 9.84 11.40
N LYS A 58 -2.27 9.55 12.33
CA LYS A 58 -1.35 10.56 12.90
C LYS A 58 -0.50 11.24 11.82
N GLY A 59 0.09 10.44 10.93
CA GLY A 59 0.89 10.96 9.81
C GLY A 59 0.10 11.93 8.92
N LEU A 60 -1.13 11.58 8.56
CA LEU A 60 -2.03 12.43 7.78
C LEU A 60 -2.43 13.71 8.53
N GLN A 61 -2.66 13.66 9.84
CA GLN A 61 -2.96 14.85 10.64
C GLN A 61 -1.78 15.84 10.68
N LEU A 62 -0.54 15.31 10.73
CA LEU A 62 0.68 16.12 10.80
C LEU A 62 1.16 16.63 9.43
N ALA A 63 0.80 15.95 8.34
CA ALA A 63 1.29 16.24 6.99
C ALA A 63 1.12 17.70 6.50
N PRO A 64 0.03 18.42 6.82
CA PRO A 64 -0.11 19.83 6.43
C PRO A 64 0.98 20.75 7.00
N GLN A 65 1.54 20.41 8.17
CA GLN A 65 2.52 21.23 8.89
C GLN A 65 3.95 20.67 8.77
N HIS A 66 4.11 19.35 8.80
CA HIS A 66 5.41 18.69 8.91
C HIS A 66 5.58 17.51 7.93
N PRO A 67 5.41 17.71 6.61
CA PRO A 67 5.34 16.60 5.65
C PRO A 67 6.61 15.74 5.59
N TYR A 68 7.80 16.29 5.89
CA TYR A 68 9.09 15.60 5.82
C TYR A 68 9.69 15.24 7.20
N GLY A 69 8.89 15.34 8.27
CA GLY A 69 9.33 15.11 9.64
C GLY A 69 8.49 14.00 10.32
N PRO A 70 7.96 14.25 11.53
CA PRO A 70 7.16 13.26 12.27
C PRO A 70 6.01 12.67 11.46
N ALA A 71 5.40 13.45 10.56
CA ALA A 71 4.32 12.97 9.70
C ALA A 71 4.73 11.78 8.82
N SER A 72 5.91 11.88 8.18
CA SER A 72 6.43 10.79 7.34
C SER A 72 6.83 9.58 8.18
N LEU A 73 7.39 9.79 9.38
CA LEU A 73 7.80 8.70 10.26
C LEU A 73 6.59 7.87 10.74
N ASP A 74 5.55 8.53 11.26
CA ASP A 74 4.31 7.86 11.68
C ASP A 74 3.65 7.14 10.49
N PHE A 75 3.60 7.80 9.34
CA PHE A 75 3.00 7.24 8.14
C PHE A 75 3.74 5.99 7.65
N VAL A 76 5.08 6.02 7.61
CA VAL A 76 5.89 4.85 7.21
C VAL A 76 5.81 3.72 8.22
N SER A 77 5.87 4.02 9.52
CA SER A 77 5.66 3.02 10.57
C SER A 77 4.30 2.34 10.37
N GLY A 78 3.25 3.13 10.12
CA GLY A 78 1.92 2.60 9.89
C GLY A 78 1.81 1.69 8.67
N ILE A 79 2.36 2.11 7.52
CA ILE A 79 2.42 1.30 6.30
C ILE A 79 3.21 0.01 6.53
N THR A 80 4.35 0.09 7.22
CA THR A 80 5.20 -1.06 7.52
C THR A 80 4.46 -2.08 8.39
N GLN A 81 3.78 -1.61 9.44
CA GLN A 81 2.99 -2.45 10.35
C GLN A 81 1.84 -3.15 9.61
N MET A 82 1.05 -2.41 8.81
CA MET A 82 -0.05 -2.99 8.04
C MET A 82 0.44 -4.03 7.03
N LEU A 83 1.52 -3.72 6.30
CA LEU A 83 2.09 -4.63 5.30
C LEU A 83 2.62 -5.92 5.95
N VAL A 84 3.36 -5.83 7.05
CA VAL A 84 3.86 -7.01 7.78
C VAL A 84 2.72 -7.85 8.33
N ALA A 85 1.71 -7.22 8.96
CA ALA A 85 0.55 -7.93 9.49
C ALA A 85 -0.21 -8.68 8.39
N GLU A 86 -0.46 -8.02 7.26
CA GLU A 86 -1.17 -8.62 6.13
C GLU A 86 -0.36 -9.77 5.50
N ALA A 87 0.96 -9.60 5.34
CA ALA A 87 1.85 -10.63 4.79
C ALA A 87 1.82 -11.92 5.62
N ILE A 88 1.91 -11.77 6.94
CA ILE A 88 1.87 -12.89 7.89
C ILE A 88 0.47 -13.50 7.93
N LEU A 89 -0.58 -12.68 7.89
CA LEU A 89 -1.96 -13.17 7.90
C LEU A 89 -2.25 -14.01 6.64
N ILE A 90 -1.87 -13.54 5.45
CA ILE A 90 -2.02 -14.31 4.21
C ILE A 90 -1.33 -15.67 4.36
N GLN A 91 -0.07 -15.70 4.79
CA GLN A 91 0.68 -16.94 4.92
C GLN A 91 0.11 -17.87 6.00
N LYS A 92 -0.40 -17.32 7.11
CA LYS A 92 -1.04 -18.08 8.19
C LYS A 92 -2.30 -18.83 7.74
N LEU A 93 -2.97 -18.31 6.71
CA LEU A 93 -4.16 -18.91 6.13
C LEU A 93 -3.85 -20.06 5.17
N SER A 94 -2.58 -20.43 4.98
CA SER A 94 -2.19 -21.61 4.22
C SER A 94 -2.95 -22.86 4.67
N GLY A 95 -3.49 -23.58 3.69
CA GLY A 95 -4.33 -24.77 3.92
C GLY A 95 -5.77 -24.49 4.34
N THR A 96 -6.18 -23.22 4.46
CA THR A 96 -7.56 -22.81 4.74
C THR A 96 -8.24 -22.27 3.48
N LYS A 97 -9.57 -22.11 3.52
CA LYS A 97 -10.35 -21.41 2.48
C LYS A 97 -10.68 -19.97 2.86
N GLU A 98 -10.10 -19.48 3.95
CA GLU A 98 -10.37 -18.14 4.45
C GLU A 98 -9.54 -17.12 3.67
N SER A 99 -10.09 -15.91 3.56
CA SER A 99 -9.40 -14.75 3.02
C SER A 99 -8.83 -13.91 4.15
N SER A 100 -7.75 -13.20 3.86
CA SER A 100 -7.22 -12.15 4.72
C SER A 100 -8.17 -10.95 4.72
N THR A 101 -7.79 -9.92 5.47
CA THR A 101 -8.61 -8.73 5.67
C THR A 101 -8.76 -7.87 4.41
N GLY A 102 -7.77 -7.87 3.51
CA GLY A 102 -7.81 -7.13 2.26
C GLY A 102 -8.13 -8.01 1.04
N ASP A 103 -8.73 -7.41 0.02
CA ASP A 103 -8.74 -8.00 -1.32
C ASP A 103 -7.42 -7.70 -2.05
N LEU A 104 -7.32 -8.13 -3.31
CA LEU A 104 -6.10 -7.92 -4.09
C LEU A 104 -5.85 -6.42 -4.40
N ASP A 105 -6.89 -5.59 -4.49
CA ASP A 105 -6.72 -4.13 -4.65
C ASP A 105 -6.09 -3.52 -3.37
N GLY A 106 -6.60 -3.88 -2.20
CA GLY A 106 -6.09 -3.40 -0.91
C GLY A 106 -4.65 -3.84 -0.63
N THR A 107 -4.33 -5.11 -0.89
CA THR A 107 -2.95 -5.62 -0.73
C THR A 107 -1.98 -4.97 -1.73
N THR A 108 -2.42 -4.74 -2.97
CA THR A 108 -1.63 -3.99 -3.97
C THR A 108 -1.41 -2.54 -3.55
N HIS A 109 -2.43 -1.89 -3.00
CA HIS A 109 -2.31 -0.52 -2.48
C HIS A 109 -1.29 -0.42 -1.34
N LEU A 110 -1.20 -1.41 -0.45
CA LEU A 110 -0.15 -1.45 0.58
C LEU A 110 1.26 -1.56 0.00
N MET A 111 1.47 -2.38 -1.04
CA MET A 111 2.76 -2.43 -1.75
C MET A 111 3.11 -1.10 -2.41
N LEU A 112 2.14 -0.44 -3.06
CA LEU A 112 2.35 0.87 -3.66
C LEU A 112 2.65 1.92 -2.60
N CYS A 113 1.99 1.87 -1.43
CA CYS A 113 2.34 2.75 -0.30
C CYS A 113 3.77 2.49 0.21
N ALA A 114 4.20 1.22 0.30
CA ALA A 114 5.58 0.89 0.68
C ALA A 114 6.59 1.47 -0.32
N LEU A 115 6.33 1.33 -1.62
CA LEU A 115 7.15 1.96 -2.66
C LEU A 115 7.13 3.49 -2.57
N ALA A 116 5.95 4.10 -2.40
CA ALA A 116 5.76 5.53 -2.25
C ALA A 116 6.45 6.12 -1.01
N THR A 117 6.70 5.30 0.00
CA THR A 117 7.42 5.66 1.22
C THR A 117 8.87 5.14 1.23
N GLY A 118 9.37 4.64 0.10
CA GLY A 118 10.77 4.24 -0.04
C GLY A 118 11.15 2.91 0.63
N ARG A 119 10.17 2.12 1.07
CA ARG A 119 10.33 0.80 1.71
C ARG A 119 10.38 -0.33 0.65
N LEU A 120 11.29 -0.20 -0.30
CA LEU A 120 11.39 -1.11 -1.46
C LEU A 120 11.70 -2.55 -1.04
N GLU A 121 12.46 -2.72 0.04
CA GLU A 121 12.88 -4.00 0.59
C GLU A 121 11.71 -4.87 1.06
N LEU A 122 10.58 -4.27 1.42
CA LEU A 122 9.38 -5.00 1.89
C LEU A 122 8.54 -5.57 0.75
N VAL A 123 8.73 -5.07 -0.47
CA VAL A 123 7.82 -5.34 -1.59
C VAL A 123 8.01 -6.77 -2.11
N GLU A 124 9.25 -7.25 -2.24
CA GLU A 124 9.48 -8.61 -2.75
C GLU A 124 8.93 -9.71 -1.82
N PRO A 125 9.22 -9.72 -0.50
CA PRO A 125 8.64 -10.71 0.41
C PRO A 125 7.11 -10.69 0.40
N PHE A 126 6.50 -9.51 0.37
CA PHE A 126 5.04 -9.39 0.38
C PHE A 126 4.40 -9.80 -0.96
N HIS A 127 5.02 -9.43 -2.08
CA HIS A 127 4.63 -9.92 -3.40
C HIS A 127 4.69 -11.45 -3.46
N GLN A 128 5.73 -12.08 -2.91
CA GLN A 128 5.83 -13.54 -2.83
C GLN A 128 4.71 -14.14 -1.98
N ALA A 129 4.37 -13.55 -0.83
CA ALA A 129 3.26 -14.01 0.00
C ALA A 129 1.92 -13.97 -0.74
N ILE A 130 1.63 -12.86 -1.46
CA ILE A 130 0.42 -12.70 -2.26
C ILE A 130 0.32 -13.78 -3.33
N PHE A 131 1.35 -13.94 -4.17
CA PHE A 131 1.28 -14.94 -5.25
C PHE A 131 1.31 -16.38 -4.75
N THR A 132 1.93 -16.65 -3.60
CA THR A 132 1.83 -17.97 -2.95
C THR A 132 0.39 -18.23 -2.49
N GLY A 133 -0.27 -17.23 -1.90
CA GLY A 133 -1.69 -17.30 -1.54
C GLY A 133 -2.60 -17.53 -2.75
N ILE A 134 -2.44 -16.74 -3.81
CA ILE A 134 -3.21 -16.88 -5.06
C ILE A 134 -3.02 -18.29 -5.65
N HIS A 135 -1.78 -18.73 -5.84
CA HIS A 135 -1.50 -20.01 -6.50
C HIS A 135 -2.00 -21.23 -5.72
N ASN A 136 -2.07 -21.14 -4.40
CA ASN A 136 -2.50 -22.23 -3.52
C ASN A 136 -3.93 -22.04 -3.01
N GLY A 137 -4.62 -20.98 -3.41
CA GLY A 137 -6.04 -20.75 -3.11
C GLY A 137 -6.34 -20.38 -1.65
N TYR A 138 -5.48 -19.59 -0.99
CA TYR A 138 -5.68 -19.12 0.38
C TYR A 138 -5.36 -17.64 0.55
N GLY A 139 -5.99 -16.99 1.52
CA GLY A 139 -5.65 -15.63 1.98
C GLY A 139 -6.04 -14.52 1.00
N VAL A 140 -5.67 -14.62 -0.27
CA VAL A 140 -5.96 -13.61 -1.28
C VAL A 140 -6.38 -14.29 -2.59
N SER A 141 -7.38 -13.71 -3.26
CA SER A 141 -7.94 -14.24 -4.51
C SER A 141 -7.64 -13.31 -5.68
N ASP A 142 -7.48 -13.87 -6.86
CA ASP A 142 -7.38 -13.15 -8.12
C ASP A 142 -8.77 -13.05 -8.82
N GLY A 143 -8.76 -12.72 -10.11
CA GLY A 143 -9.98 -12.47 -10.88
C GLY A 143 -10.84 -13.70 -11.17
N HIS A 144 -10.40 -14.92 -10.83
CA HIS A 144 -11.20 -16.12 -11.07
C HIS A 144 -12.41 -16.24 -10.12
N ASN A 145 -12.34 -15.58 -8.96
CA ASN A 145 -13.42 -15.56 -7.95
C ASN A 145 -13.66 -14.13 -7.43
N LEU A 146 -13.93 -13.20 -8.36
CA LEU A 146 -14.13 -11.77 -8.02
C LEU A 146 -15.18 -11.58 -6.93
N PRO A 147 -14.82 -10.95 -5.80
CA PRO A 147 -15.80 -10.42 -4.87
C PRO A 147 -16.78 -9.46 -5.57
N ILE A 148 -18.03 -9.42 -5.10
CA ILE A 148 -19.02 -8.47 -5.64
C ILE A 148 -18.53 -7.05 -5.39
N GLY A 149 -18.53 -6.21 -6.44
CA GLY A 149 -18.22 -4.79 -6.35
C GLY A 149 -16.74 -4.43 -6.59
N THR A 150 -15.82 -5.39 -6.60
CA THR A 150 -14.43 -5.13 -7.04
C THR A 150 -14.27 -5.33 -8.53
N THR A 151 -13.36 -4.55 -9.12
CA THR A 151 -12.94 -4.77 -10.50
C THR A 151 -11.51 -5.28 -10.61
N LEU A 152 -10.71 -5.25 -9.53
CA LEU A 152 -9.29 -5.58 -9.54
C LEU A 152 -8.45 -4.83 -10.59
N ARG A 153 -8.95 -3.69 -11.09
CA ARG A 153 -8.22 -2.85 -12.06
C ARG A 153 -7.01 -2.20 -11.42
N TYR A 154 -7.10 -1.81 -10.15
CA TYR A 154 -5.99 -1.19 -9.43
C TYR A 154 -4.90 -2.23 -9.14
N ALA A 155 -5.28 -3.44 -8.73
CA ALA A 155 -4.42 -4.60 -8.59
C ALA A 155 -3.71 -4.96 -9.90
N ALA A 156 -4.47 -5.12 -10.99
CA ALA A 156 -3.92 -5.45 -12.30
C ALA A 156 -2.84 -4.44 -12.73
N PHE A 157 -3.12 -3.14 -12.57
CA PHE A 157 -2.17 -2.06 -12.85
C PHE A 157 -0.93 -2.14 -11.94
N GLY A 158 -1.12 -2.12 -10.62
CA GLY A 158 -0.04 -2.03 -9.65
C GLY A 158 0.88 -3.24 -9.68
N LEU A 159 0.31 -4.44 -9.73
CA LEU A 159 1.06 -5.70 -9.81
C LEU A 159 1.79 -5.85 -11.14
N THR A 160 1.29 -5.28 -12.24
CA THR A 160 2.06 -5.28 -13.50
C THR A 160 3.34 -4.46 -13.37
N ILE A 161 3.28 -3.26 -12.77
CA ILE A 161 4.47 -2.42 -12.54
C ILE A 161 5.42 -3.07 -11.53
N ILE A 162 4.89 -3.59 -10.43
CA ILE A 162 5.70 -4.26 -9.39
C ILE A 162 6.38 -5.51 -9.97
N GLY A 163 5.63 -6.33 -10.71
CA GLY A 163 6.17 -7.52 -11.38
C GLY A 163 7.26 -7.17 -12.38
N ASP A 164 7.06 -6.16 -13.23
CA ASP A 164 8.11 -5.67 -14.15
C ASP A 164 9.35 -5.16 -13.40
N TRP A 165 9.16 -4.45 -12.28
CA TRP A 165 10.28 -3.99 -11.45
C TRP A 165 11.07 -5.14 -10.83
N LEU A 166 10.38 -6.18 -10.34
CA LEU A 166 10.98 -7.38 -9.74
C LEU A 166 11.54 -8.37 -10.77
N GLY A 167 11.38 -8.11 -12.07
CA GLY A 167 11.75 -9.07 -13.12
C GLY A 167 10.84 -10.32 -13.16
N LYS A 168 9.63 -10.22 -12.60
CA LYS A 168 8.60 -11.26 -12.51
C LYS A 168 7.30 -10.72 -13.15
N PRO A 169 7.27 -10.52 -14.49
CA PRO A 169 6.13 -9.89 -15.15
C PRO A 169 4.83 -10.65 -14.90
N LEU A 170 3.75 -9.90 -14.70
CA LEU A 170 2.43 -10.44 -14.42
C LEU A 170 1.74 -10.95 -15.68
N ASP A 171 1.24 -12.19 -15.63
CA ASP A 171 0.33 -12.72 -16.64
C ASP A 171 -1.12 -12.41 -16.23
N LEU A 172 -1.70 -11.35 -16.80
CA LEU A 172 -3.05 -10.91 -16.50
C LEU A 172 -4.11 -11.97 -16.84
N ASP A 173 -3.92 -12.70 -17.94
CA ASP A 173 -4.90 -13.68 -18.41
C ASP A 173 -4.90 -14.91 -17.49
N LYS A 174 -3.71 -15.37 -17.06
CA LYS A 174 -3.58 -16.45 -16.07
C LYS A 174 -4.35 -16.16 -14.78
N HIS A 175 -4.41 -14.89 -14.36
CA HIS A 175 -5.03 -14.46 -13.12
C HIS A 175 -6.44 -13.86 -13.30
N ALA A 176 -7.00 -13.92 -14.51
CA ALA A 176 -8.28 -13.31 -14.86
C ALA A 176 -8.40 -11.81 -14.45
N LEU A 177 -7.28 -11.10 -14.47
CA LEU A 177 -7.21 -9.69 -14.11
C LEU A 177 -7.55 -8.80 -15.32
N PRO A 178 -8.32 -7.72 -15.14
CA PRO A 178 -8.72 -6.88 -16.26
C PRO A 178 -7.55 -6.07 -16.80
N ARG A 179 -7.65 -5.71 -18.09
CA ARG A 179 -6.82 -4.66 -18.68
C ARG A 179 -7.55 -3.35 -18.58
N ASP A 180 -6.91 -2.34 -18.00
CA ASP A 180 -7.48 -1.01 -17.88
C ASP A 180 -6.74 0.01 -18.76
N PRO A 181 -7.36 0.49 -19.85
CA PRO A 181 -6.76 1.50 -20.72
C PRO A 181 -6.37 2.79 -19.99
N ALA A 182 -7.05 3.15 -18.90
CA ALA A 182 -6.76 4.38 -18.16
C ALA A 182 -5.39 4.34 -17.46
N TRP A 183 -4.91 3.15 -17.11
CA TRP A 183 -3.58 2.93 -16.53
C TRP A 183 -2.55 2.45 -17.55
N GLY A 184 -2.98 1.98 -18.73
CA GLY A 184 -2.13 1.31 -19.72
C GLY A 184 -0.93 2.13 -20.20
N GLN A 185 -1.07 3.44 -20.36
CA GLN A 185 0.06 4.31 -20.73
C GLN A 185 1.12 4.38 -19.63
N LEU A 186 0.69 4.41 -18.36
CA LEU A 186 1.61 4.43 -17.24
C LEU A 186 2.35 3.10 -17.12
N VAL A 187 1.63 1.98 -17.25
CA VAL A 187 2.22 0.63 -17.29
C VAL A 187 3.27 0.50 -18.40
N ALA A 188 2.97 1.00 -19.60
CA ALA A 188 3.88 0.87 -20.75
C ALA A 188 5.13 1.76 -20.65
N HIS A 189 5.04 2.91 -19.97
CA HIS A 189 6.05 3.96 -20.06
C HIS A 189 6.64 4.40 -18.72
N TRP A 190 6.37 3.71 -17.61
CA TRP A 190 6.88 4.13 -16.29
C TRP A 190 8.43 4.19 -16.21
N ARG A 191 9.13 3.47 -17.09
CA ARG A 191 10.60 3.50 -17.25
C ARG A 191 11.12 4.47 -18.32
N GLU A 192 10.26 5.28 -18.94
CA GLU A 192 10.65 6.26 -19.98
C GLU A 192 11.83 7.12 -19.48
N PRO A 193 13.01 7.10 -20.15
CA PRO A 193 14.18 7.83 -19.68
C PRO A 193 14.03 9.34 -19.76
N ASP A 194 13.24 9.84 -20.72
CA ASP A 194 12.99 11.27 -20.89
C ASP A 194 11.86 11.74 -19.95
N PRO A 195 12.15 12.53 -18.90
CA PRO A 195 11.13 12.98 -17.98
C PRO A 195 10.04 13.81 -18.67
N ASP A 196 10.35 14.54 -19.74
CA ASP A 196 9.38 15.39 -20.44
C ASP A 196 8.35 14.55 -21.20
N LYS A 197 8.73 13.35 -21.68
CA LYS A 197 7.79 12.38 -22.27
C LYS A 197 6.92 11.69 -21.23
N LEU A 198 7.46 11.45 -20.03
CA LEU A 198 6.70 10.83 -18.94
C LEU A 198 5.72 11.79 -18.27
N ALA A 199 6.06 13.09 -18.20
CA ALA A 199 5.25 14.11 -17.54
C ALA A 199 3.76 14.10 -17.93
N PRO A 200 3.37 14.12 -19.23
CA PRO A 200 1.95 14.07 -19.62
C PRO A 200 1.26 12.76 -19.20
N ILE A 201 1.98 11.64 -19.13
CA ILE A 201 1.44 10.35 -18.70
C ILE A 201 1.14 10.36 -17.20
N LEU A 202 2.05 10.89 -16.38
CA LEU A 202 1.82 11.05 -14.93
C LEU A 202 0.72 12.06 -14.62
N VAL A 203 0.58 13.12 -15.41
CA VAL A 203 -0.57 14.04 -15.30
C VAL A 203 -1.87 13.33 -15.65
N ALA A 204 -1.90 12.50 -16.69
CA ALA A 204 -3.08 11.69 -17.03
C ALA A 204 -3.43 10.72 -15.88
N ALA A 205 -2.44 10.05 -15.31
CA ALA A 205 -2.60 9.17 -14.16
C ALA A 205 -3.18 9.90 -12.93
N CYS A 206 -2.70 11.12 -12.64
CA CYS A 206 -3.29 11.96 -11.59
C CYS A 206 -4.76 12.33 -11.87
N ASN A 207 -5.14 12.53 -13.14
CA ASN A 207 -6.53 12.76 -13.50
C ASN A 207 -7.37 11.49 -13.30
N THR A 208 -6.85 10.32 -13.70
CA THR A 208 -7.51 9.01 -13.48
C THR A 208 -7.77 8.78 -12.00
N HIS A 209 -6.76 9.00 -11.15
CA HIS A 209 -6.90 8.93 -9.69
C HIS A 209 -8.09 9.75 -9.21
N VAL A 210 -8.10 11.05 -9.50
CA VAL A 210 -9.14 11.95 -9.00
C VAL A 210 -10.53 11.64 -9.59
N GLN A 211 -10.59 11.19 -10.84
CA GLN A 211 -11.85 10.77 -11.47
C GLN A 211 -12.46 9.55 -10.78
N ARG A 212 -11.63 8.65 -10.25
CA ARG A 212 -12.05 7.37 -9.65
C ARG A 212 -12.13 7.40 -8.13
N ILE A 213 -12.11 8.59 -7.53
CA ILE A 213 -12.51 8.82 -6.14
C ILE A 213 -14.02 8.62 -6.02
N ALA A 214 -14.44 7.60 -5.26
CA ALA A 214 -15.83 7.44 -4.86
C ALA A 214 -16.18 8.44 -3.74
N LEU A 215 -17.31 9.12 -3.87
CA LEU A 215 -17.81 10.03 -2.83
C LEU A 215 -18.89 9.40 -1.94
N THR A 216 -19.44 8.26 -2.37
CA THR A 216 -20.50 7.50 -1.70
C THR A 216 -20.27 6.00 -1.84
N SER A 217 -20.81 5.19 -0.92
CA SER A 217 -20.76 3.72 -1.03
C SER A 217 -21.39 3.21 -2.32
N ARG A 218 -22.51 3.81 -2.78
CA ARG A 218 -23.14 3.45 -4.06
C ARG A 218 -22.21 3.67 -5.27
N GLU A 219 -21.38 4.71 -5.25
CA GLU A 219 -20.37 4.90 -6.29
C GLU A 219 -19.31 3.81 -6.21
N LEU A 220 -18.79 3.52 -5.00
CA LEU A 220 -17.82 2.46 -4.79
C LEU A 220 -18.34 1.09 -5.27
N ASP A 221 -19.54 0.70 -4.83
CA ASP A 221 -20.19 -0.57 -5.16
C ASP A 221 -20.53 -0.71 -6.66
N SER A 222 -20.45 0.39 -7.44
CA SER A 222 -20.69 0.33 -8.88
C SER A 222 -19.56 -0.30 -9.68
N GLY A 223 -18.38 -0.49 -9.06
CA GLY A 223 -17.18 -0.97 -9.72
C GLY A 223 -16.54 0.04 -10.68
N ASN A 224 -17.02 1.28 -10.77
CA ASN A 224 -16.43 2.33 -11.63
C ASN A 224 -15.37 3.17 -10.92
N PHE A 225 -15.22 3.00 -9.62
CA PHE A 225 -14.34 3.79 -8.75
C PHE A 225 -13.36 2.85 -8.03
N GLU A 226 -12.16 3.37 -7.75
CA GLU A 226 -11.05 2.61 -7.17
C GLU A 226 -10.66 3.11 -5.78
N PHE A 227 -10.95 4.38 -5.47
CA PHE A 227 -10.54 5.01 -4.21
C PHE A 227 -11.78 5.30 -3.38
N GLY A 228 -12.06 4.40 -2.42
CA GLY A 228 -13.28 4.39 -1.62
C GLY A 228 -13.14 5.14 -0.29
N SER A 229 -11.93 5.17 0.26
CA SER A 229 -11.63 5.85 1.52
C SER A 229 -11.09 7.28 1.32
N PRO A 230 -11.27 8.18 2.30
CA PRO A 230 -10.59 9.47 2.29
C PRO A 230 -9.07 9.38 2.18
N PHE A 231 -8.46 8.33 2.76
CA PHE A 231 -7.02 8.07 2.67
C PHE A 231 -6.58 7.82 1.23
N GLU A 232 -7.16 6.79 0.59
CA GLU A 232 -6.90 6.44 -0.81
C GLU A 232 -7.15 7.63 -1.75
N ALA A 233 -8.16 8.46 -1.45
CA ALA A 233 -8.53 9.57 -2.30
C ALA A 233 -7.58 10.78 -2.25
N VAL A 234 -6.78 10.93 -1.19
CA VAL A 234 -5.85 12.06 -1.04
C VAL A 234 -4.39 11.67 -1.15
N TYR A 235 -4.05 10.40 -0.91
CA TYR A 235 -2.69 9.89 -0.99
C TYR A 235 -2.47 9.18 -2.34
N PRO A 236 -1.73 9.79 -3.28
CA PRO A 236 -1.53 9.24 -4.62
C PRO A 236 -0.44 8.17 -4.62
N ALA A 237 -0.68 7.06 -3.93
CA ALA A 237 0.29 5.99 -3.70
C ALA A 237 0.92 5.51 -5.01
N GLU A 238 0.13 5.32 -6.06
CA GLU A 238 0.60 4.84 -7.35
C GLU A 238 1.56 5.81 -8.07
N ILE A 239 1.31 7.11 -7.96
CA ILE A 239 2.15 8.14 -8.58
C ILE A 239 3.48 8.22 -7.83
N LEU A 240 3.42 8.26 -6.50
CA LEU A 240 4.60 8.33 -5.65
C LEU A 240 5.45 7.06 -5.73
N ALA A 241 4.83 5.89 -5.82
CA ALA A 241 5.50 4.61 -6.03
C ALA A 241 6.38 4.64 -7.28
N ILE A 242 5.83 5.09 -8.41
CA ILE A 242 6.58 5.19 -9.68
C ILE A 242 7.74 6.18 -9.56
N LEU A 243 7.53 7.32 -8.92
CA LEU A 243 8.61 8.30 -8.71
C LEU A 243 9.75 7.70 -7.87
N ASN A 244 9.44 6.90 -6.84
CA ASN A 244 10.47 6.26 -6.02
C ASN A 244 11.15 5.08 -6.73
N LEU A 245 10.40 4.26 -7.48
CA LEU A 245 10.97 3.20 -8.33
C LEU A 245 11.93 3.77 -9.37
N ARG A 246 11.54 4.85 -10.03
CA ARG A 246 12.43 5.54 -10.99
C ARG A 246 13.69 6.05 -10.31
N ARG A 247 13.55 6.66 -9.13
CA ARG A 247 14.71 7.14 -8.37
C ARG A 247 15.65 5.99 -7.98
N SER A 248 15.13 4.84 -7.54
CA SER A 248 15.95 3.68 -7.17
C SER A 248 16.70 3.08 -8.36
N LEU A 249 16.18 3.27 -9.57
CA LEU A 249 16.79 2.86 -10.84
C LEU A 249 17.70 3.94 -11.46
N GLY A 250 17.89 5.09 -10.80
CA GLY A 250 18.68 6.21 -11.34
C GLY A 250 18.00 6.96 -12.49
N LEU A 251 16.70 6.76 -12.72
CA LEU A 251 15.93 7.48 -13.74
C LEU A 251 15.50 8.86 -13.22
N PRO A 252 15.57 9.92 -14.05
CA PRO A 252 15.12 11.25 -13.67
C PRO A 252 13.60 11.29 -13.52
N ASN A 253 13.08 12.08 -12.58
CA ASN A 253 11.64 12.28 -12.42
C ASN A 253 11.20 13.64 -12.99
N PRO A 254 10.04 13.70 -13.67
CA PRO A 254 9.49 14.98 -14.11
C PRO A 254 8.91 15.81 -12.97
N SER A 255 8.78 17.11 -13.21
CA SER A 255 7.90 17.96 -12.41
C SER A 255 6.44 17.73 -12.81
N ILE A 256 5.57 17.47 -11.84
CA ILE A 256 4.15 17.21 -12.07
C ILE A 256 3.32 18.39 -11.55
N ASP A 257 2.82 19.23 -12.46
CA ASP A 257 1.89 20.30 -12.09
C ASP A 257 0.44 19.78 -12.06
N HIS A 258 0.05 19.20 -10.92
CA HIS A 258 -1.31 18.72 -10.70
C HIS A 258 -1.81 19.03 -9.28
N PRO A 259 -3.09 19.42 -9.08
CA PRO A 259 -3.62 19.71 -7.74
C PRO A 259 -3.46 18.59 -6.71
N LEU A 260 -3.59 17.32 -7.14
CA LEU A 260 -3.33 16.14 -6.30
C LEU A 260 -1.90 16.15 -5.74
N MET A 261 -0.91 16.43 -6.60
CA MET A 261 0.51 16.46 -6.23
C MET A 261 0.90 17.71 -5.43
N LYS A 262 0.02 18.71 -5.37
CA LYS A 262 0.20 19.93 -4.55
C LYS A 262 -0.37 19.78 -3.14
N THR A 263 -1.05 18.67 -2.84
CA THR A 263 -1.55 18.40 -1.49
C THR A 263 -0.39 18.12 -0.52
N PRO A 264 -0.58 18.34 0.79
CA PRO A 264 0.42 17.93 1.77
C PRO A 264 0.65 16.41 1.80
N TYR A 265 -0.36 15.63 1.44
CA TYR A 265 -0.31 14.17 1.46
C TYR A 265 0.58 13.59 0.37
N ALA A 266 0.65 14.24 -0.80
CA ALA A 266 1.61 13.89 -1.85
C ALA A 266 3.08 14.11 -1.46
N ARG A 267 3.35 14.68 -0.27
CA ARG A 267 4.70 14.87 0.29
C ARG A 267 5.05 13.85 1.38
N LEU A 268 4.12 12.95 1.75
CA LEU A 268 4.38 11.82 2.64
C LEU A 268 5.14 10.73 1.87
N THR A 269 6.41 11.02 1.62
CA THR A 269 7.40 10.15 0.99
C THR A 269 8.66 10.22 1.83
N CYS A 270 9.52 9.20 1.73
CA CYS A 270 10.81 9.22 2.38
C CYS A 270 11.90 9.60 1.38
N PRO A 271 12.58 10.74 1.58
CA PRO A 271 13.77 11.07 0.81
C PRO A 271 14.87 10.02 1.00
N PRO A 272 15.76 9.84 0.01
CA PRO A 272 16.95 9.01 0.17
C PRO A 272 17.75 9.42 1.43
N GLY A 273 18.17 8.43 2.23
CA GLY A 273 18.94 8.66 3.44
C GLY A 273 18.13 8.98 4.70
N MET A 274 16.80 9.04 4.62
CA MET A 274 15.94 9.06 5.81
C MET A 274 16.15 7.77 6.61
N ARG A 275 16.56 7.91 7.87
CA ARG A 275 16.74 6.81 8.83
C ARG A 275 15.44 6.63 9.61
N PHE A 276 15.12 5.38 9.93
CA PHE A 276 13.97 5.04 10.74
C PHE A 276 14.47 4.33 12.00
N GLU A 277 14.01 4.80 13.14
CA GLU A 277 14.20 4.04 14.37
C GLU A 277 13.45 2.70 14.25
N PRO A 278 14.02 1.61 14.78
CA PRO A 278 13.33 0.33 14.82
C PRO A 278 12.00 0.46 15.55
N ASP A 279 10.92 0.00 14.92
CA ASP A 279 9.62 -0.08 15.54
C ASP A 279 9.62 -1.21 16.58
N GLU A 280 9.86 -0.88 17.85
CA GLU A 280 10.02 -1.86 18.93
C GLU A 280 8.84 -2.82 19.04
N LEU A 281 7.62 -2.32 18.82
CA LEU A 281 6.41 -3.15 18.90
C LEU A 281 6.41 -4.17 17.75
N LEU A 282 6.64 -3.70 16.52
CA LEU A 282 6.71 -4.55 15.34
C LEU A 282 7.84 -5.57 15.45
N MET A 283 9.01 -5.16 15.95
CA MET A 283 10.16 -6.04 16.15
C MET A 283 9.87 -7.15 17.16
N ARG A 284 9.23 -6.82 18.29
CA ARG A 284 8.81 -7.82 19.29
C ARG A 284 7.76 -8.77 18.74
N PHE A 285 6.79 -8.25 17.99
CA PHE A 285 5.78 -9.05 17.32
C PHE A 285 6.41 -10.01 16.29
N LEU A 286 7.30 -9.52 15.44
CA LEU A 286 7.99 -10.32 14.44
C LEU A 286 8.89 -11.40 15.06
N ALA A 287 9.61 -11.06 16.13
CA ALA A 287 10.41 -12.04 16.87
C ALA A 287 9.52 -13.14 17.48
N ALA A 288 8.36 -12.76 18.03
CA ALA A 288 7.37 -13.72 18.52
C ALA A 288 6.81 -14.59 17.38
N ALA A 289 6.48 -14.00 16.23
CA ALA A 289 6.01 -14.74 15.06
C ALA A 289 7.04 -15.75 14.56
N CYS A 290 8.31 -15.36 14.46
CA CYS A 290 9.38 -16.29 14.08
C CYS A 290 9.56 -17.44 15.08
N LYS A 291 9.29 -17.19 16.37
CA LYS A 291 9.40 -18.19 17.44
C LYS A 291 8.21 -19.15 17.49
N HIS A 292 7.00 -18.60 17.40
CA HIS A 292 5.75 -19.32 17.66
C HIS A 292 5.09 -19.87 16.39
N ASP A 293 5.23 -19.15 15.27
CA ASP A 293 4.58 -19.47 13.99
C ASP A 293 5.56 -19.24 12.82
N PRO A 294 6.75 -19.89 12.79
CA PRO A 294 7.75 -19.64 11.76
C PRO A 294 7.23 -19.82 10.33
N ASP A 295 6.34 -20.79 10.11
CA ASP A 295 5.74 -21.06 8.79
C ASP A 295 4.78 -19.96 8.32
N ALA A 296 4.32 -19.09 9.23
CA ALA A 296 3.48 -17.94 8.92
C ALA A 296 4.29 -16.69 8.58
N VAL A 297 5.62 -16.70 8.72
CA VAL A 297 6.48 -15.56 8.38
C VAL A 297 7.02 -15.74 6.96
N PRO A 298 6.63 -14.89 5.99
CA PRO A 298 7.15 -14.97 4.63
C PRO A 298 8.69 -14.87 4.60
N ALA A 299 9.30 -15.67 3.73
CA ALA A 299 10.75 -15.68 3.56
C ALA A 299 11.28 -14.28 3.20
N GLY A 300 12.36 -13.86 3.87
CA GLY A 300 12.99 -12.55 3.64
C GLY A 300 12.28 -11.37 4.31
N LEU A 301 11.09 -11.54 4.90
CA LEU A 301 10.34 -10.44 5.52
C LEU A 301 11.05 -9.91 6.77
N TYR A 302 11.58 -10.79 7.61
CA TYR A 302 12.28 -10.40 8.83
C TYR A 302 13.57 -9.65 8.51
N GLU A 303 14.35 -10.15 7.55
CA GLU A 303 15.58 -9.53 7.07
C GLU A 303 15.31 -8.16 6.45
N ALA A 304 14.25 -8.03 5.65
CA ALA A 304 13.85 -6.76 5.04
C ALA A 304 13.54 -5.69 6.09
N ILE A 305 12.92 -6.08 7.21
CA ILE A 305 12.66 -5.16 8.32
C ILE A 305 13.97 -4.78 9.03
N LEU A 306 14.88 -5.73 9.24
CA LEU A 306 16.18 -5.49 9.88
C LEU A 306 17.15 -4.64 9.04
N GLN A 307 17.13 -4.76 7.72
CA GLN A 307 18.01 -3.99 6.82
C GLN A 307 17.83 -2.47 6.96
N ASN A 308 16.71 -2.01 7.51
CA ASN A 308 16.46 -0.62 7.82
C ASN A 308 17.10 -0.15 9.15
N SER A 309 17.39 -1.09 10.06
CA SER A 309 17.93 -0.82 11.40
C SER A 309 19.47 -0.83 11.47
N ALA A 310 20.16 -1.29 10.42
CA ALA A 310 21.55 -1.73 10.49
C ALA A 310 22.55 -0.94 9.61
N LYS A 311 22.21 0.27 9.15
CA LYS A 311 23.18 1.13 8.46
C LYS A 311 23.82 2.11 9.45
N ASP A 312 24.90 1.66 10.08
CA ASP A 312 25.90 2.50 10.76
C ASP A 312 26.51 3.50 9.77
#